data_AF-A0AAD7QP46-F1
#
_entry.id   AF-A0AAD7QP46-F1
#
_cell.length_a   1.000
_cell.length_b   1.000
_cell.length_c   1.000
_cell.angle_alpha   90.00
_cell.angle_beta   90.00
_cell.angle_gamma   90.00
#
_symmetry.space_group_name_H-M   'P 1'
#
loop_
_entity.id
_entity.type
_entity.pdbx_description
1 polymer ?
#
loop_
_entity_poly.entity_id
_entity_poly.type
_entity_poly.pdbx_seq_one_letter_code
_entity_poly.pdbx_strand_id
1 'polypeptide(L)'
;MRSFAKFRLPPVYGGQPDILDVSIANDTGSDRQTIFVTDLAFLGYNPYTYTGRLGSTFVSTAGGGIYREQIFIEMQITRADGTTVSPWFEEVAVITAAQPGVPQCRLSGNAMRNFLYFATAP
;
A
#
# COMPACT_ATOMS: atom_id res chain seq x y z
N MET A 1 2.78 -6.09 -14.84
CA MET A 1 1.41 -5.54 -15.04
C MET A 1 1.19 -4.47 -13.98
N ARG A 2 0.58 -3.33 -14.32
CA ARG A 2 0.21 -2.30 -13.32
C ARG A 2 -1.26 -2.45 -12.94
N SER A 3 -1.54 -2.42 -11.65
CA SER A 3 -2.89 -2.42 -11.09
C SER A 3 -3.19 -1.04 -10.50
N PHE A 4 -4.46 -0.67 -10.45
CA PHE A 4 -4.92 0.58 -9.83
C PHE A 4 -5.62 0.26 -8.51
N ALA A 5 -5.43 1.14 -7.53
CA ALA A 5 -6.07 0.99 -6.24
C ALA A 5 -6.27 2.36 -5.59
N LYS A 6 -7.05 2.36 -4.52
CA LYS A 6 -7.22 3.48 -3.59
C LYS A 6 -6.67 3.08 -2.24
N PHE A 7 -5.95 3.98 -1.60
CA PHE A 7 -5.52 3.85 -0.21
C PHE A 7 -6.29 4.80 0.68
N ARG A 8 -6.55 4.36 1.91
CA ARG A 8 -6.94 5.22 3.01
C ARG A 8 -6.33 4.71 4.31
N LEU A 9 -6.27 5.58 5.31
CA LEU A 9 -5.98 5.15 6.68
C LEU A 9 -7.29 4.72 7.35
N PRO A 10 -7.39 3.48 7.87
CA PRO A 10 -8.57 3.00 8.56
C PRO A 10 -9.03 3.95 9.69
N PRO A 11 -10.30 4.38 9.70
CA PRO A 11 -10.82 5.24 10.76
C PRO A 11 -10.71 4.62 12.16
N VAL A 12 -10.80 3.29 12.25
CA VAL A 12 -10.62 2.54 13.50
C VAL A 12 -9.25 2.77 14.16
N TYR A 13 -8.24 3.15 13.37
CA TYR A 13 -6.90 3.46 13.85
C TYR A 13 -6.61 4.96 13.96
N GLY A 14 -7.62 5.82 13.78
CA GLY A 14 -7.46 7.28 13.79
C GLY A 14 -7.13 7.88 12.42
N GLY A 15 -7.40 7.15 11.32
CA GLY A 15 -7.28 7.66 9.96
C GLY A 15 -8.30 8.77 9.64
N GLN A 16 -7.88 9.74 8.83
CA GLN A 16 -8.73 10.79 8.28
C GLN A 16 -9.47 10.29 7.03
N PRO A 17 -10.59 10.92 6.60
CA PRO A 17 -11.38 10.47 5.44
C PRO A 17 -10.71 10.71 4.07
N ASP A 18 -9.40 10.96 4.04
CA ASP A 18 -8.63 11.17 2.83
C ASP A 18 -8.44 9.86 2.07
N ILE A 19 -8.60 9.92 0.74
CA ILE A 19 -8.46 8.79 -0.17
C ILE A 19 -7.45 9.13 -1.24
N LEU A 20 -6.45 8.27 -1.41
CA LEU A 20 -5.39 8.44 -2.40
C LEU A 20 -5.51 7.39 -3.50
N ASP A 21 -5.67 7.82 -4.75
CA ASP A 21 -5.54 6.95 -5.91
C ASP A 21 -4.06 6.62 -6.20
N VAL A 22 -3.76 5.34 -6.40
CA VAL A 22 -2.40 4.85 -6.61
C VAL A 22 -2.31 3.86 -7.77
N SER A 23 -1.15 3.84 -8.42
CA SER A 23 -0.75 2.70 -9.26
C SER A 23 0.23 1.81 -8.50
N ILE A 24 0.01 0.51 -8.62
CA ILE A 24 0.76 -0.55 -7.95
C ILE A 24 1.37 -1.45 -9.02
N ALA A 25 2.66 -1.75 -8.89
CA ALA A 25 3.31 -2.80 -9.66
C ALA A 25 2.93 -4.15 -9.04
N ASN A 26 2.28 -5.00 -9.83
CA ASN A 26 2.07 -6.39 -9.44
C ASN A 26 3.41 -7.11 -9.58
N ASP A 27 4.11 -7.23 -8.45
CA ASP A 27 5.41 -7.88 -8.33
C ASP A 27 5.24 -9.14 -7.47
N THR A 28 5.35 -10.29 -8.13
CA THR A 28 5.25 -11.62 -7.51
C THR A 28 6.39 -11.89 -6.52
N GLY A 29 7.49 -11.15 -6.60
CA GLY A 29 8.61 -11.24 -5.67
C GLY A 29 8.42 -10.46 -4.37
N SER A 30 7.42 -9.57 -4.30
CA SER A 30 7.12 -8.77 -3.12
C SER A 30 6.02 -9.42 -2.28
N ASP A 31 6.18 -9.48 -0.96
CA ASP A 31 5.15 -9.92 -0.01
C ASP A 31 4.54 -8.77 0.80
N ARG A 32 5.10 -7.55 0.69
CA ARG A 32 4.66 -6.37 1.45
C ARG A 32 4.17 -5.25 0.54
N GLN A 33 3.05 -4.65 0.92
CA GLN A 33 2.56 -3.45 0.24
C GLN A 33 3.51 -2.29 0.51
N THR A 34 3.87 -1.54 -0.52
CA THR A 34 4.63 -0.29 -0.33
C THR A 34 3.68 0.89 -0.19
N ILE A 35 3.93 1.74 0.80
CA ILE A 35 3.34 3.08 0.92
C ILE A 35 4.46 4.10 1.06
N PHE A 36 4.39 5.21 0.32
CA PHE A 36 5.42 6.24 0.39
C PHE A 36 5.15 7.24 1.51
N VAL A 37 6.21 7.87 2.02
CA VAL A 37 6.08 8.96 3.01
C VAL A 37 5.21 10.10 2.47
N THR A 38 5.27 10.39 1.17
CA THR A 38 4.39 11.38 0.51
C THR A 38 2.92 10.98 0.50
N ASP A 39 2.65 9.68 0.40
CA ASP A 39 1.27 9.15 0.44
C ASP A 39 0.70 9.34 1.84
N LEU A 40 1.51 9.03 2.86
CA LEU A 40 1.15 9.23 4.26
C LEU A 40 0.88 10.70 4.58
N ALA A 41 1.71 11.60 4.05
CA ALA A 41 1.49 13.04 4.21
C ALA A 41 0.17 13.48 3.59
N PHE A 42 -0.17 12.97 2.39
CA PHE A 42 -1.47 13.23 1.76
C PHE A 42 -2.65 12.67 2.57
N LEU A 43 -2.49 11.47 3.13
CA LEU A 43 -3.53 10.80 3.92
C LEU A 43 -3.66 11.33 5.37
N GLY A 44 -2.96 12.41 5.71
CA GLY A 44 -3.00 13.00 7.06
C GLY A 44 -2.44 12.09 8.15
N TYR A 45 -1.50 11.19 7.82
CA TYR A 45 -0.89 10.28 8.78
C TYR A 45 -0.18 11.05 9.90
N ASN A 46 -0.53 10.74 11.15
CA ASN A 46 0.16 11.23 12.32
C ASN A 46 0.67 10.04 13.16
N PRO A 47 1.99 9.81 13.26
CA PRO A 47 2.56 8.65 13.96
C PRO A 47 2.30 8.62 15.47
N TYR A 48 1.89 9.75 16.07
CA TYR A 48 1.59 9.84 17.50
C TYR A 48 0.15 9.50 17.84
N THR A 49 -0.77 9.63 16.89
CA THR A 49 -2.21 9.37 17.11
C THR A 49 -2.71 8.15 16.35
N TYR A 50 -2.00 7.73 15.30
CA TYR A 50 -2.38 6.57 14.52
C TYR A 50 -2.02 5.27 15.24
N THR A 51 -3.03 4.51 15.65
CA THR A 51 -2.85 3.28 16.45
C THR A 51 -2.61 2.03 15.60
N GLY A 52 -2.75 2.13 14.27
CA GLY A 52 -2.50 1.05 13.31
C GLY A 52 -1.03 0.81 13.00
N ARG A 53 -0.12 1.24 13.87
CA ARG A 53 1.34 1.02 13.73
C ARG A 53 1.69 -0.38 14.22
N LEU A 54 2.47 -1.11 13.43
CA LEU A 54 2.87 -2.50 13.70
C LEU A 54 4.35 -2.64 14.08
N GLY A 55 5.07 -1.52 14.17
CA GLY A 55 6.49 -1.48 14.49
C GLY A 55 7.38 -1.72 13.27
N SER A 56 8.65 -2.03 13.51
CA SER A 56 9.63 -2.26 12.45
C SER A 56 9.68 -3.72 12.02
N THR A 57 9.83 -3.95 10.72
CA THR A 57 10.06 -5.27 10.13
C THR A 57 11.30 -5.27 9.27
N PHE A 58 11.90 -6.44 9.09
CA PHE A 58 13.00 -6.60 8.16
C PHE A 58 12.46 -6.86 6.74
N VAL A 59 12.87 -6.04 5.78
CA VAL A 59 12.54 -6.17 4.36
C VAL A 59 13.80 -6.53 3.60
N SER A 60 13.81 -7.70 2.95
CA SER A 60 14.90 -8.10 2.06
C SER A 60 14.77 -7.36 0.73
N THR A 61 15.87 -6.79 0.24
CA THR A 61 15.94 -6.17 -1.08
C THR A 61 17.14 -6.70 -1.85
N ALA A 62 17.20 -6.45 -3.16
CA ALA A 62 18.35 -6.85 -3.98
C ALA A 62 19.69 -6.23 -3.50
N GLY A 63 19.65 -5.09 -2.81
CA GLY A 63 20.82 -4.44 -2.24
C GLY A 63 21.16 -4.86 -0.80
N GLY A 64 20.49 -5.87 -0.26
CA GLY A 64 20.56 -6.25 1.15
C GLY A 64 19.27 -5.93 1.90
N GLY A 65 19.19 -6.35 3.17
CA GLY A 65 18.00 -6.15 3.98
C GLY A 65 18.00 -4.84 4.77
N ILE A 66 16.82 -4.26 4.94
CA ILE A 66 16.61 -3.00 5.65
C ILE A 66 15.40 -3.10 6.59
N TYR A 67 15.51 -2.51 7.78
CA TYR A 67 14.36 -2.38 8.66
C TYR A 67 13.45 -1.24 8.21
N ARG A 68 12.16 -1.51 8.08
CA ARG A 68 11.12 -0.53 7.73
C ARG A 68 9.97 -0.59 8.69
N GLU A 69 9.41 0.57 9.00
CA GLU A 69 8.18 0.66 9.78
C GLU A 69 6.99 0.11 8.98
N GLN A 70 6.07 -0.54 9.70
CA GLN A 70 4.86 -1.12 9.16
C GLN A 70 3.62 -0.48 9.77
N ILE A 71 2.59 -0.34 8.95
CA ILE A 71 1.27 0.15 9.36
C ILE A 71 0.17 -0.67 8.70
N PHE A 72 -1.01 -0.68 9.30
CA PHE A 72 -2.24 -1.03 8.60
C PHE A 72 -2.68 0.11 7.70
N ILE A 73 -3.10 -0.24 6.49
CA ILE A 73 -3.87 0.62 5.59
C ILE A 73 -5.10 -0.14 5.12
N GLU A 74 -6.07 0.59 4.59
CA GLU A 74 -7.15 0.00 3.81
C GLU A 74 -6.90 0.25 2.33
N MET A 75 -7.12 -0.80 1.55
CA MET A 75 -6.96 -0.77 0.10
C MET A 75 -8.28 -1.14 -0.56
N GLN A 76 -8.56 -0.50 -1.70
CA GLN A 76 -9.63 -0.89 -2.60
C GLN A 76 -9.08 -0.96 -4.02
N ILE A 77 -9.21 -2.11 -4.69
CA ILE A 77 -8.74 -2.27 -6.07
C ILE A 77 -9.72 -1.58 -7.02
N THR A 78 -9.18 -0.92 -8.03
CA THR A 78 -9.92 -0.23 -9.08
C THR A 78 -9.44 -0.64 -10.47
N ARG A 79 -10.29 -0.44 -11.48
CA ARG A 79 -9.89 -0.44 -12.89
C ARG A 79 -9.20 0.88 -13.25
N ALA A 80 -8.59 0.92 -14.44
CA ALA A 80 -7.95 2.13 -14.97
C ALA A 80 -8.91 3.31 -15.13
N ASP A 81 -10.21 3.06 -15.29
CA ASP A 81 -11.27 4.07 -15.37
C ASP A 81 -11.78 4.53 -13.99
N GLY A 82 -11.19 4.03 -12.89
CA GLY A 82 -11.59 4.33 -11.52
C GLY A 82 -12.73 3.46 -10.96
N THR A 83 -13.30 2.55 -11.76
CA THR A 83 -14.35 1.64 -11.31
C THR A 83 -13.83 0.70 -10.23
N THR A 84 -14.48 0.70 -9.07
CA THR A 84 -14.17 -0.19 -7.96
C THR A 84 -14.41 -1.66 -8.33
N VAL A 85 -13.46 -2.54 -8.02
CA VAL A 85 -13.56 -3.99 -8.24
C VAL A 85 -13.50 -4.82 -6.96
N SER A 86 -13.14 -4.22 -5.83
CA SER A 86 -13.15 -4.88 -4.52
C SER A 86 -13.85 -4.02 -3.47
N PRO A 87 -14.35 -4.60 -2.36
CA PRO A 87 -14.58 -3.82 -1.15
C PRO A 87 -13.26 -3.23 -0.64
N TRP A 88 -13.34 -2.34 0.34
CA TRP A 88 -12.18 -1.98 1.16
C TRP A 88 -11.74 -3.20 1.98
N PHE A 89 -10.44 -3.46 2.01
CA PHE A 89 -9.84 -4.51 2.83
C PHE A 89 -8.54 -4.02 3.47
N GLU A 90 -8.19 -4.61 4.60
CA GLU A 90 -6.95 -4.29 5.31
C GLU A 90 -5.73 -4.90 4.60
N GLU A 91 -4.66 -4.12 4.54
CA GLU A 91 -3.35 -4.54 4.02
C GLU A 91 -2.26 -3.99 4.93
N VAL A 92 -1.20 -4.79 5.13
CA VAL A 92 -0.02 -4.33 5.86
C VAL A 92 0.95 -3.69 4.89
N ALA A 93 1.23 -2.40 5.10
CA ALA A 93 2.15 -1.64 4.27
C ALA A 93 3.45 -1.30 5.00
N VAL A 94 4.56 -1.33 4.27
CA VAL A 94 5.87 -0.84 4.72
C VAL A 94 6.08 0.60 4.27
N ILE A 95 6.42 1.47 5.23
CA ILE A 95 6.71 2.88 4.96
C ILE A 95 8.04 2.99 4.23
N THR A 96 8.02 3.65 3.08
CA THR A 96 9.19 3.77 2.20
C THR A 96 9.44 5.23 1.84
N ALA A 97 10.67 5.70 2.03
CA ALA A 97 11.08 7.00 1.51
C ALA A 97 11.27 6.92 -0.02
N ALA A 98 10.62 7.82 -0.75
CA ALA A 98 10.88 7.98 -2.17
C ALA A 98 12.34 8.42 -2.38
N GLN A 99 13.12 7.68 -3.19
CA GLN A 99 14.48 8.09 -3.54
C GLN A 99 14.46 9.01 -4.76
N PRO A 100 14.98 10.24 -4.65
CA PRO A 100 15.09 11.15 -5.79
C PRO A 100 15.92 10.52 -6.93
N GLY A 101 15.45 10.66 -8.16
CA GLY A 101 16.16 10.18 -9.35
C GLY A 101 16.02 8.70 -9.67
N VAL A 102 15.36 7.89 -8.82
CA VAL A 102 15.08 6.48 -9.09
C VAL A 102 13.57 6.30 -9.34
N PRO A 103 13.14 5.75 -10.48
CA PRO A 103 11.74 5.39 -10.70
C PRO A 103 11.31 4.36 -9.67
N GLN A 104 10.52 4.77 -8.68
CA GLN A 104 9.97 3.87 -7.68
C GLN A 104 8.51 3.56 -8.00
N CYS A 105 8.13 2.31 -7.76
CA CYS A 105 6.76 1.87 -7.85
C CYS A 105 6.32 1.34 -6.48
N ARG A 106 5.02 1.45 -6.20
CA ARG A 106 4.45 0.76 -5.05
C ARG A 106 4.37 -0.72 -5.40
N LEU A 107 4.96 -1.58 -4.59
CA LEU A 107 4.89 -3.02 -4.77
C LEU A 107 3.62 -3.56 -4.11
N SER A 108 2.99 -4.55 -4.75
CA SER A 108 1.80 -5.22 -4.24
C SER A 108 2.08 -6.02 -2.96
N GLY A 109 1.20 -5.89 -1.98
CA GLY A 109 1.17 -6.74 -0.78
C GLY A 109 0.52 -8.10 -0.98
N ASN A 110 0.54 -8.92 0.06
CA ASN A 110 0.00 -10.27 0.00
C ASN A 110 -1.54 -10.28 -0.04
N ALA A 111 -2.23 -9.38 0.68
CA ALA A 111 -3.69 -9.41 0.72
C ALA A 111 -4.30 -9.02 -0.64
N MET A 112 -3.69 -8.06 -1.34
CA MET A 112 -4.06 -7.67 -2.70
C MET A 112 -4.13 -8.86 -3.67
N ARG A 113 -3.22 -9.84 -3.54
CA ARG A 113 -3.20 -11.03 -4.43
C ARG A 113 -4.47 -11.87 -4.35
N ASN A 114 -5.13 -11.89 -3.20
CA ASN A 114 -6.39 -12.63 -3.02
C ASN A 114 -7.53 -12.04 -3.86
N PHE A 115 -7.40 -10.79 -4.30
CA PHE A 115 -8.41 -10.08 -5.09
C PHE A 115 -8.02 -9.95 -6.57
N LEU A 116 -6.76 -10.21 -6.94
CA LEU A 116 -6.31 -10.17 -8.34
C LEU A 116 -6.74 -11.39 -9.16
N TYR A 117 -7.11 -12.51 -8.53
CA TYR A 117 -7.64 -13.70 -9.23
C TYR A 117 -9.00 -13.49 -9.90
N PHE A 118 -9.76 -12.44 -9.52
CA PHE A 118 -11.02 -12.10 -10.19
C PHE A 118 -10.83 -11.38 -11.54
N ALA A 119 -9.58 -11.18 -11.99
CA ALA A 119 -9.26 -10.52 -13.26
C ALA A 119 -8.90 -11.50 -14.40
N THR A 120 -9.13 -12.80 -14.27
CA THR A 120 -9.16 -13.70 -15.44
C THR A 120 -10.54 -13.64 -16.07
N ALA A 121 -10.65 -12.93 -17.20
CA ALA A 121 -11.81 -13.06 -18.07
C ALA A 121 -11.96 -14.52 -18.56
N PRO A 122 -13.20 -15.01 -18.83
CA PRO A 122 -13.41 -16.27 -19.53
C PRO A 122 -12.85 -16.24 -20.96
#